data_AF-A0A924JNG4-F1
#
_entry.id   AF-A0A924JNG4-F1
#
_cell.length_a   1.000
_cell.length_b   1.000
_cell.length_c   1.000
_cell.angle_alpha   90.00
_cell.angle_beta   90.00
_cell.angle_gamma   90.00
#
_symmetry.space_group_name_H-M   'P 1'
#
loop_
_entity.id
_entity.type
_entity.pdbx_description
1 polymer ?
#
loop_
_entity_poly.entity_id
_entity_poly.type
_entity_poly.pdbx_seq_one_letter_code
_entity_poly.pdbx_strand_id
1 'polypeptide(L)'
;MKTLIKGTFLDEISHDIPHQNWGRTEWDKDFAHMATAGIETVILIRSGHKKWLTYPSKILMEKEKCYEPPVDLVQMYLELAYKHGMSFYFGLYDSGNYWW
;
A
#
# COMPACT_ATOMS: atom_id res chain seq x y z
N MET A 1 -6.37 -29.76 8.53
CA MET A 1 -6.05 -28.87 7.39
C MET A 1 -5.07 -27.81 7.86
N LYS A 2 -4.02 -27.53 7.08
CA LYS A 2 -3.07 -26.45 7.37
C LYS A 2 -3.68 -25.14 6.88
N THR A 3 -3.88 -24.16 7.76
CA THR A 3 -4.30 -22.82 7.37
C THR A 3 -3.14 -22.17 6.61
N LEU A 4 -3.39 -21.71 5.38
CA LEU A 4 -2.43 -20.96 4.58
C LEU A 4 -2.68 -19.46 4.77
N ILE A 5 -1.62 -18.65 4.68
CA ILE A 5 -1.75 -17.20 4.63
C ILE A 5 -2.35 -16.85 3.26
N LYS A 6 -3.45 -16.11 3.27
CA LYS A 6 -4.20 -15.70 2.06
C LYS A 6 -4.19 -14.20 1.81
N GLY A 7 -3.79 -13.42 2.80
CA GLY A 7 -3.69 -11.97 2.71
C GLY A 7 -2.33 -11.48 3.18
N THR A 8 -1.85 -10.38 2.59
CA THR A 8 -0.65 -9.68 3.06
C THR A 8 -0.86 -8.17 3.07
N PHE A 9 -0.20 -7.49 3.99
CA PHE A 9 -0.10 -6.04 3.95
C PHE A 9 0.93 -5.60 2.91
N LEU A 10 0.64 -4.48 2.26
CA LEU A 10 1.61 -3.62 1.58
C LEU A 10 1.92 -2.50 2.57
N ASP A 11 3.14 -2.48 3.11
CA ASP A 11 3.53 -1.59 4.21
C ASP A 11 3.85 -0.17 3.73
N GLU A 12 2.88 0.44 3.07
CA GLU A 12 2.92 1.82 2.60
C GLU A 12 1.71 2.56 3.16
N ILE A 13 1.84 3.70 3.85
CA ILE A 13 3.10 4.27 4.37
C ILE A 13 3.52 3.54 5.65
N SER A 14 4.74 3.00 5.70
CA SER A 14 5.27 2.32 6.90
C SER A 14 5.43 3.27 8.09
N HIS A 15 5.33 2.70 9.30
CA HIS A 15 5.66 3.41 10.54
C HIS A 15 7.14 3.24 10.92
N ASP A 16 7.70 2.05 10.71
CA ASP A 16 8.93 1.60 11.35
C ASP A 16 9.76 0.59 10.55
N ILE A 17 9.31 0.15 9.37
CA ILE A 17 10.09 -0.72 8.48
C ILE A 17 10.78 0.15 7.41
N PRO A 18 12.12 0.10 7.29
CA PRO A 18 12.84 0.88 6.27
C PRO A 18 12.36 0.57 4.85
N HIS A 19 12.12 1.62 4.06
CA HIS A 19 11.63 1.48 2.70
C HIS A 19 12.66 0.80 1.79
N GLN A 20 12.21 -0.12 0.95
CA GLN A 20 13.06 -0.86 0.01
C GLN A 20 13.38 -0.08 -1.28
N ASN A 21 12.80 1.12 -1.46
CA ASN A 21 12.94 1.95 -2.66
C ASN A 21 12.52 1.23 -3.96
N TRP A 22 11.48 0.40 -3.87
CA TRP A 22 10.98 -0.39 -4.99
C TRP A 22 10.15 0.44 -5.95
N GLY A 23 10.39 0.25 -7.25
CA GLY A 23 9.54 0.75 -8.31
C GLY A 23 8.54 -0.31 -8.78
N ARG A 24 7.84 0.01 -9.87
CA ARG A 24 6.81 -0.88 -10.44
C ARG A 24 7.35 -2.27 -10.82
N THR A 25 8.61 -2.33 -11.27
CA THR A 25 9.25 -3.60 -11.67
C THR A 25 9.42 -4.55 -10.50
N GLU A 26 9.85 -4.05 -9.35
CA GLU A 26 10.06 -4.85 -8.14
C GLU A 26 8.71 -5.26 -7.55
N TRP A 27 7.75 -4.34 -7.47
CA TRP A 27 6.39 -4.65 -7.00
C TRP A 27 5.68 -5.68 -7.88
N ASP A 28 5.81 -5.61 -9.21
CA ASP A 28 5.20 -6.60 -10.10
C ASP A 28 5.77 -8.01 -9.88
N LYS A 29 7.08 -8.12 -9.64
CA LYS A 29 7.72 -9.40 -9.28
C LYS A 29 7.21 -9.92 -7.95
N ASP A 30 7.06 -9.03 -6.95
CA ASP A 30 6.59 -9.43 -5.63
C ASP A 30 5.12 -9.90 -5.66
N PHE A 31 4.25 -9.24 -6.42
CA PHE A 31 2.88 -9.71 -6.66
C PHE A 31 2.85 -11.08 -7.36
N ALA A 32 3.76 -11.36 -8.31
CA ALA A 32 3.88 -12.68 -8.92
C ALA A 32 4.31 -13.75 -7.89
N HIS A 33 5.21 -13.41 -6.97
CA HIS A 33 5.60 -14.28 -5.87
C HIS A 33 4.45 -14.53 -4.89
N MET A 34 3.70 -13.48 -4.53
CA MET A 34 2.49 -13.58 -3.70
C MET A 34 1.45 -14.52 -4.35
N ALA A 35 1.18 -14.36 -5.64
CA ALA A 35 0.25 -15.22 -6.38
C ALA A 35 0.70 -16.69 -6.35
N THR A 36 1.99 -16.95 -6.58
CA THR A 36 2.59 -18.29 -6.53
C THR A 36 2.47 -18.91 -5.13
N ALA A 37 2.60 -18.09 -4.08
CA ALA A 37 2.42 -18.51 -2.69
C ALA A 37 0.94 -18.73 -2.30
N GLY A 38 0.00 -18.39 -3.18
CA GLY A 38 -1.44 -18.56 -2.98
C GLY A 38 -2.10 -17.43 -2.19
N ILE A 39 -1.48 -16.24 -2.15
CA ILE A 39 -2.10 -15.01 -1.64
C ILE A 39 -3.14 -14.52 -2.64
N GLU A 40 -4.31 -14.15 -2.13
CA GLU A 40 -5.46 -13.69 -2.92
C GLU A 40 -5.90 -12.28 -2.55
N THR A 41 -5.37 -11.71 -1.46
CA THR A 41 -5.71 -10.38 -0.97
C THR A 41 -4.46 -9.58 -0.61
N VAL A 42 -4.39 -8.34 -1.08
CA VAL A 42 -3.38 -7.36 -0.69
C VAL A 42 -4.05 -6.18 0.01
N ILE A 43 -3.48 -5.73 1.12
CA ILE A 43 -4.04 -4.69 1.96
C ILE A 43 -3.04 -3.54 2.06
N LEU A 44 -3.36 -2.38 1.49
CA LEU A 44 -2.59 -1.17 1.78
C LEU A 44 -2.79 -0.84 3.25
N ILE A 45 -1.72 -0.83 4.06
CA ILE A 45 -1.88 -0.70 5.52
C ILE A 45 -2.46 0.66 5.93
N ARG A 46 -2.05 1.74 5.26
CA ARG A 46 -2.59 3.10 5.45
C ARG A 46 -2.32 3.98 4.23
N SER A 47 -3.35 4.63 3.70
CA SER A 47 -3.23 5.52 2.53
C SER A 47 -2.45 6.81 2.78
N GLY A 48 -2.13 7.09 4.03
CA GLY A 48 -1.13 8.06 4.43
C GLY A 48 -0.80 7.94 5.91
N HIS A 49 0.35 8.47 6.28
CA HIS A 49 0.79 8.56 7.67
C HIS A 49 1.36 9.95 7.93
N LYS A 50 0.71 10.71 8.83
CA LYS A 50 1.02 12.12 9.08
C LYS A 50 0.99 12.90 7.75
N LYS A 51 2.13 13.42 7.30
CA LYS A 51 2.25 14.21 6.06
C LYS A 51 2.57 13.40 4.81
N TRP A 52 2.83 12.10 4.93
CA TRP A 52 3.17 11.23 3.81
C TRP A 52 1.92 10.56 3.24
N LEU A 53 1.83 10.48 1.91
CA LEU A 53 0.67 9.93 1.19
C LEU A 53 1.11 8.85 0.21
N THR A 54 0.21 7.90 -0.07
CA THR A 54 0.42 6.87 -1.11
C THR A 54 -0.17 7.27 -2.47
N TYR A 55 -0.92 8.38 -2.53
CA TYR A 55 -1.61 8.88 -3.72
C TYR A 55 -1.82 10.40 -3.63
N PRO A 56 -1.99 11.12 -4.76
CA PRO A 56 -2.09 12.59 -4.79
C PRO A 56 -3.47 13.10 -4.31
N SER A 57 -3.77 12.89 -3.04
CA SER A 57 -5.02 13.34 -2.41
C SER A 57 -5.07 14.87 -2.31
N LYS A 58 -5.90 15.49 -3.16
CA LYS A 58 -6.13 16.95 -3.13
C LYS A 58 -6.56 17.45 -1.75
N ILE A 59 -7.44 16.70 -1.07
CA ILE A 59 -7.97 17.08 0.24
C ILE A 59 -6.88 17.06 1.32
N LEU A 60 -6.05 16.02 1.36
CA LEU A 60 -5.01 15.91 2.39
C LEU A 60 -3.87 16.90 2.14
N MET A 61 -3.51 17.17 0.88
CA MET A 61 -2.54 18.21 0.54
C MET A 61 -3.07 19.62 0.91
N GLU A 62 -4.35 19.89 0.69
CA GLU A 62 -4.95 21.18 1.01
C GLU A 62 -5.15 21.39 2.52
N LYS A 63 -5.76 20.41 3.20
CA LYS A 63 -6.21 20.53 4.60
C LYS A 63 -5.14 20.15 5.62
N GLU A 64 -4.44 19.04 5.39
CA GLU A 64 -3.43 18.50 6.32
C GLU A 64 -1.99 18.92 5.96
N LYS A 65 -1.82 19.66 4.85
CA LYS A 65 -0.52 20.09 4.31
C LYS A 65 0.44 18.92 4.09
N CYS A 66 -0.12 17.79 3.63
CA CYS A 66 0.64 16.63 3.24
C CYS A 66 1.49 16.89 1.99
N TYR A 67 2.54 16.08 1.82
CA TYR A 67 3.43 16.14 0.67
C TYR A 67 2.79 15.43 -0.53
N GLU A 68 3.00 15.99 -1.73
CA GLU A 68 2.65 15.31 -2.96
C GLU A 68 3.58 14.09 -3.15
N PRO A 69 3.03 12.88 -3.30
CA PRO A 69 3.87 11.70 -3.51
C PRO A 69 4.43 11.71 -4.94
N PRO A 70 5.67 11.25 -5.14
CA PRO A 70 6.30 11.20 -6.48
C PRO A 70 5.68 10.12 -7.38
N VAL A 71 4.95 9.17 -6.79
CA VAL A 71 4.30 8.04 -7.48
C VAL A 71 2.92 7.83 -6.84
N ASP A 72 1.91 7.61 -7.67
CA ASP A 72 0.61 7.13 -7.20
C ASP A 72 0.68 5.60 -6.97
N LEU A 73 1.02 5.22 -5.75
CA LEU A 73 1.11 3.82 -5.34
C LEU A 73 -0.27 3.15 -5.34
N VAL A 74 -1.35 3.88 -5.06
CA VAL A 74 -2.71 3.33 -5.08
C VAL A 74 -3.09 2.91 -6.50
N GLN A 75 -2.82 3.76 -7.49
CA GLN A 75 -3.00 3.39 -8.90
C GLN A 75 -2.17 2.15 -9.25
N MET A 76 -0.87 2.16 -8.92
CA MET A 76 0.02 1.04 -9.22
C MET A 76 -0.46 -0.28 -8.59
N TYR A 77 -0.87 -0.26 -7.32
CA TYR A 77 -1.33 -1.48 -6.64
C TYR A 77 -2.68 -1.98 -7.15
N LEU A 78 -3.60 -1.10 -7.55
CA LEU A 78 -4.85 -1.52 -8.20
C LEU A 78 -4.57 -2.21 -9.54
N GLU A 79 -3.66 -1.66 -10.35
CA GLU A 79 -3.25 -2.27 -11.62
C GLU A 79 -2.58 -3.64 -11.42
N LEU A 80 -1.70 -3.76 -10.41
CA LEU A 80 -1.03 -5.03 -10.10
C LEU A 80 -1.98 -6.05 -9.49
N ALA A 81 -2.87 -5.64 -8.59
CA ALA A 81 -3.90 -6.52 -8.03
C ALA A 81 -4.81 -7.07 -9.13
N TYR A 82 -5.25 -6.22 -10.07
CA TYR A 82 -6.01 -6.65 -11.23
C TYR A 82 -5.22 -7.64 -12.11
N LYS A 83 -3.96 -7.31 -12.44
CA LYS A 83 -3.09 -8.17 -13.25
C LYS A 83 -2.91 -9.57 -12.66
N HIS A 84 -2.77 -9.67 -11.34
CA HIS A 84 -2.45 -10.92 -10.63
C HIS A 84 -3.69 -11.58 -9.99
N GLY A 85 -4.90 -11.07 -10.23
CA GLY A 85 -6.15 -11.66 -9.76
C GLY A 85 -6.35 -11.57 -8.25
N MET A 86 -5.86 -10.51 -7.60
CA MET A 86 -5.96 -10.29 -6.17
C MET A 86 -7.01 -9.24 -5.82
N SER A 87 -7.64 -9.40 -4.65
CA SER A 87 -8.47 -8.36 -4.03
C SER A 87 -7.58 -7.29 -3.40
N PHE A 88 -7.90 -6.02 -3.62
CA PHE A 88 -7.20 -4.90 -3.01
C PHE A 88 -8.06 -4.23 -1.94
N TYR A 89 -7.52 -4.07 -0.73
CA TYR A 89 -8.16 -3.35 0.37
C TYR A 89 -7.43 -2.03 0.62
N PHE A 90 -8.19 -0.94 0.64
CA PHE A 90 -7.67 0.41 0.84
C PHE A 90 -7.62 0.77 2.33
N GLY A 91 -6.42 0.86 2.90
CA GLY A 91 -6.23 1.32 4.28
C GLY A 91 -6.56 2.79 4.46
N LEU A 92 -7.22 3.12 5.55
CA LEU A 92 -7.58 4.50 5.87
C LEU A 92 -6.35 5.37 6.16
N TYR A 93 -6.55 6.69 6.10
CA TYR A 93 -5.54 7.67 6.43
C TYR A 93 -5.30 7.72 7.95
N ASP A 94 -4.03 7.72 8.34
CA ASP A 94 -3.60 7.88 9.72
C ASP A 94 -2.96 9.26 9.92
N SER A 95 -3.66 10.14 10.63
CA SER A 95 -3.22 11.52 10.85
C SER A 95 -2.06 11.67 11.82
N GLY A 96 -1.76 10.65 12.63
CA GLY A 96 -0.83 10.80 13.75
C GLY A 96 -1.47 11.30 15.06
N ASN A 97 -2.72 11.78 15.04
CA ASN A 97 -3.35 12.43 16.21
C ASN A 97 -3.79 11.47 17.32
N TYR A 98 -3.83 10.17 17.03
CA TYR A 98 -4.35 9.14 17.95
C TYR A 98 -3.25 8.26 18.52
N TRP A 99 -1.98 8.55 18.21
CA TRP A 99 -0.81 7.86 18.74
C TRP A 99 -0.21 8.69 19.88
N TRP A 100 0.03 8.03 21.02
CA TRP A 100 0.53 8.61 22.27
C TRP A 100 2.06 8.52 22.39
#